data_AF-A0A9E3MVP7-F1
#
_entry.id   AF-A0A9E3MVP7-F1
#
_cell.length_a   1.000
_cell.length_b   1.000
_cell.length_c   1.000
_cell.angle_alpha   90.00
_cell.angle_beta   90.00
_cell.angle_gamma   90.00
#
_symmetry.space_group_name_H-M   'P 1'
#
loop_
_entity.id
_entity.type
_entity.pdbx_description
1 polymer ?
#
loop_
_entity_poly.entity_id
_entity_poly.type
_entity_poly.pdbx_seq_one_letter_code
_entity_poly.pdbx_strand_id
1 'polypeptide(L)'
;GAAPQPTMVALGPRIATAFEAPHVEVDALCLTSVSLNLAFGEGLRQIHAGRLNPAKIDVRVLLPGRDIDLAFPVSVEDRGDDDPVHERWLAQRNAQGQVLRHNLLALRATHGIDVHVSFRALPFTPPVKLYLLNGMEALFAYYTLTRRKEEIDHEHLELYDSEGTQSMLFAFEQGAGLRDTTFVEQSHLWFNALWETISSELALTG
;
A
#
# COMPACT_ATOMS: atom_id res chain seq x y z
N GLY A 1 19.48 -5.25 11.33
CA GLY A 1 18.17 -4.68 10.99
C GLY A 1 17.47 -4.19 12.24
N ALA A 2 16.63 -3.16 12.09
CA ALA A 2 15.76 -2.67 13.15
C ALA A 2 14.75 -3.75 13.59
N ALA A 3 14.28 -3.69 14.84
CA ALA A 3 13.21 -4.55 15.30
C ALA A 3 11.91 -4.25 14.53
N PRO A 4 11.12 -5.26 14.16
CA PRO A 4 9.86 -5.02 13.47
C PRO A 4 8.90 -4.26 14.39
N GLN A 5 8.09 -3.37 13.82
CA GLN A 5 7.09 -2.58 14.54
C GLN A 5 5.75 -2.63 13.79
N PRO A 6 4.62 -2.30 14.45
CA PRO A 6 3.33 -2.21 13.77
C PRO A 6 3.38 -1.27 12.56
N THR A 7 2.65 -1.59 11.50
CA THR A 7 2.67 -0.87 10.21
C THR A 7 2.46 0.63 10.39
N MET A 8 1.47 1.01 11.22
CA MET A 8 1.15 2.41 11.51
C MET A 8 2.26 3.18 12.24
N VAL A 9 3.18 2.47 12.91
CA VAL A 9 4.31 3.06 13.63
C VAL A 9 5.54 3.16 12.73
N ALA A 10 5.86 2.07 12.02
CA ALA A 10 7.09 1.99 11.22
C ALA A 10 7.01 2.76 9.89
N LEU A 11 5.89 2.72 9.17
CA LEU A 11 5.86 3.16 7.77
C LEU A 11 6.03 4.68 7.60
N GLY A 12 5.39 5.47 8.47
CA GLY A 12 5.39 6.94 8.39
C GLY A 12 6.79 7.56 8.39
N PRO A 13 7.63 7.28 9.41
CA PRO A 13 8.99 7.81 9.45
C PRO A 13 9.84 7.41 8.23
N ARG A 14 9.68 6.18 7.73
CA ARG A 14 10.44 5.68 6.57
C ARG A 14 10.04 6.39 5.27
N ILE A 15 8.74 6.60 5.05
CA ILE A 15 8.26 7.40 3.93
C ILE A 15 8.71 8.87 4.08
N ALA A 16 8.65 9.45 5.28
CA ALA A 16 9.13 10.81 5.50
C ALA A 16 10.61 10.97 5.12
N THR A 17 11.47 10.02 5.49
CA THR A 17 12.88 9.99 5.06
C THR A 17 13.01 9.82 3.54
N ALA A 18 12.18 8.98 2.91
CA ALA A 18 12.21 8.82 1.45
C ALA A 18 11.92 10.14 0.71
N PHE A 19 11.09 11.02 1.28
CA PHE A 19 10.76 12.34 0.71
C PHE A 19 11.91 13.35 0.74
N GLU A 20 13.00 13.06 1.46
CA GLU A 20 14.19 13.91 1.48
C GLU A 20 15.01 13.78 0.18
N ALA A 21 14.77 12.75 -0.62
CA ALA A 21 15.45 12.54 -1.89
C ALA A 21 14.94 13.49 -2.99
N PRO A 22 15.80 13.93 -3.93
CA PRO A 22 15.36 14.73 -5.08
C PRO A 22 14.37 13.99 -5.98
N HIS A 23 14.48 12.66 -6.07
CA HIS A 23 13.54 11.78 -6.75
C HIS A 23 13.04 10.75 -5.75
N VAL A 24 11.75 10.82 -5.46
CA VAL A 24 11.06 9.90 -4.56
C VAL A 24 10.42 8.81 -5.40
N GLU A 25 10.72 7.55 -5.10
CA GLU A 25 10.13 6.38 -5.72
C GLU A 25 9.48 5.51 -4.63
N VAL A 26 8.18 5.25 -4.77
CA VAL A 26 7.44 4.38 -3.85
C VAL A 26 6.68 3.33 -4.63
N ASP A 27 7.06 2.08 -4.45
CA ASP A 27 6.30 0.93 -4.94
C ASP A 27 5.57 0.27 -3.77
N ALA A 28 4.28 0.02 -3.91
CA ALA A 28 3.46 -0.56 -2.85
C ALA A 28 2.58 -1.70 -3.36
N LEU A 29 2.57 -2.81 -2.63
CA LEU A 29 1.64 -3.91 -2.81
C LEU A 29 0.85 -4.10 -1.51
N CYS A 30 -0.46 -3.91 -1.58
CA CYS A 30 -1.35 -3.95 -0.42
C CYS A 30 -2.82 -4.17 -0.82
N LEU A 31 -3.73 -4.33 0.15
CA LEU A 31 -5.17 -4.53 -0.10
C LEU A 31 -5.95 -3.26 -0.43
N THR A 32 -5.67 -2.15 0.27
CA THR A 32 -6.54 -0.95 0.25
C THR A 32 -5.79 0.40 0.32
N SER A 33 -4.46 0.43 0.37
CA SER A 33 -3.65 1.66 0.51
C SER A 33 -3.88 2.51 1.79
N VAL A 34 -4.71 2.09 2.75
CA VAL A 34 -4.99 2.88 3.98
C VAL A 34 -3.71 3.28 4.72
N SER A 35 -2.84 2.31 5.03
CA SER A 35 -1.60 2.58 5.75
C SER A 35 -0.66 3.50 4.97
N LEU A 36 -0.65 3.36 3.64
CA LEU A 36 0.18 4.15 2.75
C LEU A 36 -0.26 5.61 2.74
N ASN A 37 -1.57 5.88 2.61
CA ASN A 37 -2.13 7.23 2.70
C ASN A 37 -1.70 7.96 3.98
N LEU A 38 -1.80 7.27 5.12
CA LEU A 38 -1.44 7.85 6.41
C LEU A 38 0.07 8.11 6.51
N ALA A 39 0.90 7.21 6.00
CA ALA A 39 2.35 7.35 6.04
C ALA A 39 2.89 8.48 5.15
N PHE A 40 2.21 8.80 4.03
CA PHE A 40 2.55 9.97 3.22
C PHE A 40 2.29 11.31 3.92
N GLY A 41 1.44 11.35 4.95
CA GLY A 41 0.99 12.59 5.57
C GLY A 41 2.11 13.51 6.04
N GLU A 42 3.20 12.96 6.62
CA GLU A 42 4.32 13.77 7.07
C GLU A 42 5.12 14.36 5.90
N GLY A 43 5.47 13.56 4.89
CA GLY A 43 6.17 14.06 3.70
C GLY A 43 5.39 15.17 3.00
N LEU A 44 4.07 15.01 2.85
CA LEU A 44 3.19 16.04 2.29
C LEU A 44 3.19 17.32 3.14
N ARG A 45 3.07 17.19 4.47
CA ARG A 45 3.10 18.33 5.39
C ARG A 45 4.41 19.10 5.29
N GLN A 46 5.53 18.40 5.16
CA GLN A 46 6.87 18.97 5.05
C GLN A 46 7.05 19.74 3.73
N ILE A 47 6.49 19.23 2.62
CA ILE A 47 6.43 19.94 1.34
C ILE A 47 5.59 21.22 1.46
N HIS A 48 4.38 21.13 2.02
CA HIS A 48 3.52 22.29 2.24
C HIS A 48 4.14 23.35 3.17
N ALA A 49 5.00 22.92 4.09
CA ALA A 49 5.74 23.82 4.97
C ALA A 49 7.00 24.43 4.30
N GLY A 50 7.28 24.10 3.03
CA GLY A 50 8.46 24.55 2.30
C GLY A 50 9.78 23.96 2.80
N ARG A 51 9.73 22.87 3.59
CA ARG A 51 10.93 22.23 4.15
C ARG A 51 11.49 21.15 3.25
N LEU A 52 10.65 20.52 2.44
CA LEU A 52 11.04 19.58 1.39
C LEU A 52 10.52 20.06 0.03
N ASN A 53 11.27 19.78 -1.03
CA ASN A 53 10.85 20.07 -2.40
C ASN A 53 11.51 19.10 -3.38
N PRO A 54 11.10 17.81 -3.38
CA PRO A 54 11.61 16.85 -4.34
C PRO A 54 11.31 17.33 -5.77
N ALA A 55 12.22 17.09 -6.70
CA ALA A 55 11.98 17.42 -8.10
C ALA A 55 10.93 16.49 -8.73
N LYS A 56 10.90 15.23 -8.26
CA LYS A 56 10.06 14.18 -8.83
C LYS A 56 9.54 13.21 -7.78
N ILE A 57 8.29 12.76 -7.93
CA ILE A 57 7.67 11.72 -7.12
C ILE A 57 6.98 10.70 -8.06
N ASP A 58 7.46 9.46 -8.06
CA ASP A 58 6.82 8.35 -8.75
C ASP A 58 6.26 7.35 -7.73
N VAL A 59 4.96 7.06 -7.85
CA VAL A 59 4.28 6.09 -6.99
C VAL A 59 3.57 5.03 -7.84
N ARG A 60 3.91 3.76 -7.61
CA ARG A 60 3.24 2.61 -8.24
C ARG A 60 2.57 1.76 -7.18
N VAL A 61 1.29 1.44 -7.36
CA VAL A 61 0.52 0.68 -6.39
C VAL A 61 -0.14 -0.53 -7.04
N LEU A 62 0.16 -1.73 -6.52
CA LEU A 62 -0.53 -2.97 -6.81
C LEU A 62 -1.62 -3.21 -5.76
N LEU A 63 -2.86 -3.31 -6.24
CA LEU A 63 -4.05 -3.59 -5.44
C LEU A 63 -4.78 -4.81 -6.01
N PRO A 64 -5.53 -5.58 -5.21
CA PRO A 64 -6.32 -6.68 -5.75
C PRO A 64 -7.38 -6.16 -6.75
N GLY A 65 -7.62 -6.93 -7.81
CA GLY A 65 -8.62 -6.62 -8.84
C GLY A 65 -10.04 -6.55 -8.28
N ARG A 66 -10.95 -5.87 -8.99
CA ARG A 66 -12.34 -5.68 -8.54
C ARG A 66 -13.11 -6.99 -8.50
N ASP A 67 -12.91 -7.83 -9.50
CA ASP A 67 -13.75 -9.00 -9.79
C ASP A 67 -13.03 -10.32 -9.45
N ILE A 68 -12.10 -10.29 -8.50
CA ILE A 68 -11.41 -11.51 -8.05
C ILE A 68 -12.15 -12.11 -6.85
N ASP A 69 -12.11 -13.44 -6.76
CA ASP A 69 -12.48 -14.16 -5.54
C ASP A 69 -11.42 -13.87 -4.47
N LEU A 70 -11.74 -12.99 -3.52
CA LEU A 70 -10.82 -12.67 -2.45
C LEU A 70 -10.61 -13.89 -1.55
N ALA A 71 -9.36 -14.16 -1.17
CA ALA A 71 -9.08 -15.05 -0.05
C ALA A 71 -9.41 -14.39 1.30
N PHE A 72 -9.37 -13.05 1.34
CA PHE A 72 -9.75 -12.18 2.46
C PHE A 72 -9.77 -10.70 2.00
N PRO A 73 -10.54 -9.82 2.65
CA PRO A 73 -11.58 -10.16 3.62
C PRO A 73 -12.73 -10.94 2.97
N VAL A 74 -13.27 -11.93 3.67
CA VAL A 74 -14.43 -12.72 3.24
C VAL A 74 -15.32 -13.04 4.43
N SER A 75 -16.63 -13.19 4.19
CA SER A 75 -17.55 -13.73 5.19
C SER A 75 -17.14 -15.16 5.60
N VAL A 76 -17.35 -15.51 6.88
CA VAL A 76 -17.20 -16.89 7.37
C VAL A 76 -18.31 -17.80 6.83
N GLU A 77 -19.50 -17.21 6.63
CA GLU A 77 -20.62 -17.86 5.96
C GLU A 77 -20.47 -17.65 4.45
N ASP A 78 -20.56 -18.71 3.65
CA ASP A 78 -20.54 -18.61 2.19
C ASP A 78 -21.82 -17.88 1.71
N ARG A 79 -21.64 -16.65 1.20
CA ARG A 79 -22.73 -15.76 0.76
C ARG A 79 -22.78 -15.58 -0.77
N GLY A 80 -21.92 -16.28 -1.53
CA GLY A 80 -21.85 -16.15 -2.98
C GLY A 80 -21.46 -14.75 -3.46
N ASP A 81 -21.89 -14.40 -4.68
CA ASP A 81 -21.44 -13.17 -5.39
C ASP A 81 -21.93 -11.85 -4.75
N ASP A 82 -22.99 -11.87 -3.94
CA ASP A 82 -23.54 -10.70 -3.26
C ASP A 82 -23.00 -10.55 -1.80
N ASP A 83 -21.70 -10.82 -1.58
CA ASP A 83 -21.08 -10.69 -0.26
C ASP A 83 -20.89 -9.20 0.12
N PRO A 84 -21.61 -8.66 1.13
CA PRO A 84 -21.44 -7.27 1.57
C PRO A 84 -20.01 -6.97 2.07
N VAL A 85 -19.23 -7.99 2.45
CA VAL A 85 -17.81 -7.84 2.80
C VAL A 85 -16.99 -7.41 1.58
N HIS A 86 -17.23 -8.02 0.42
CA HIS A 86 -16.52 -7.69 -0.82
C HIS A 86 -16.85 -6.28 -1.29
N GLU A 87 -18.14 -5.93 -1.33
CA GLU A 87 -18.58 -4.58 -1.73
C GLU A 87 -18.02 -3.50 -0.80
N ARG A 88 -18.03 -3.74 0.51
CA ARG A 88 -17.42 -2.83 1.48
C ARG A 88 -15.90 -2.69 1.27
N TRP A 89 -15.18 -3.80 1.11
CA TRP A 89 -13.74 -3.79 0.85
C TRP A 89 -13.43 -2.98 -0.42
N LEU A 90 -14.21 -3.21 -1.47
CA LEU A 90 -14.05 -2.59 -2.78
C LEU A 90 -14.31 -1.09 -2.75
N ALA A 91 -15.36 -0.65 -2.05
CA ALA A 91 -15.62 0.75 -1.78
C ALA A 91 -14.44 1.40 -1.03
N GLN A 92 -13.93 0.73 0.01
CA GLN A 92 -12.78 1.22 0.78
C GLN A 92 -11.50 1.29 -0.07
N ARG A 93 -11.18 0.24 -0.83
CA ARG A 93 -10.04 0.19 -1.75
C ARG A 93 -10.08 1.37 -2.73
N ASN A 94 -11.24 1.61 -3.34
CA ASN A 94 -11.41 2.68 -4.33
C ASN A 94 -11.27 4.07 -3.70
N ALA A 95 -11.97 4.31 -2.58
CA ALA A 95 -11.91 5.59 -1.88
C ALA A 95 -10.47 5.94 -1.47
N GLN A 96 -9.74 4.97 -0.90
CA GLN A 96 -8.36 5.17 -0.46
C GLN A 96 -7.39 5.38 -1.63
N GLY A 97 -7.56 4.65 -2.74
CA GLY A 97 -6.77 4.89 -3.95
C GLY A 97 -7.03 6.28 -4.55
N GLN A 98 -8.28 6.74 -4.55
CA GLN A 98 -8.65 8.07 -5.02
C GLN A 98 -8.04 9.18 -4.15
N VAL A 99 -8.11 9.04 -2.81
CA VAL A 99 -7.48 9.99 -1.86
C VAL A 99 -5.98 10.08 -2.10
N LEU A 100 -5.30 8.92 -2.25
CA LEU A 100 -3.87 8.87 -2.48
C LEU A 100 -3.47 9.65 -3.74
N ARG A 101 -4.14 9.33 -4.85
CA ARG A 101 -3.91 9.97 -6.15
C ARG A 101 -4.16 11.48 -6.09
N HIS A 102 -5.26 11.89 -5.45
CA HIS A 102 -5.61 13.30 -5.34
C HIS A 102 -4.54 14.08 -4.58
N ASN A 103 -4.15 13.60 -3.39
CA ASN A 103 -3.19 14.29 -2.53
C ASN A 103 -1.82 14.46 -3.21
N LEU A 104 -1.34 13.43 -3.89
CA LEU A 104 -0.05 13.49 -4.60
C LEU A 104 -0.10 14.39 -5.83
N LEU A 105 -1.13 14.26 -6.68
CA LEU A 105 -1.24 15.08 -7.89
C LEU A 105 -1.46 16.57 -7.58
N ALA A 106 -2.05 16.91 -6.44
CA ALA A 106 -2.19 18.30 -5.99
C ALA A 106 -0.84 19.02 -5.86
N LEU A 107 0.25 18.30 -5.58
CA LEU A 107 1.60 18.87 -5.47
C LEU A 107 2.11 19.43 -6.80
N ARG A 108 1.68 18.88 -7.94
CA ARG A 108 2.06 19.39 -9.28
C ARG A 108 1.62 20.84 -9.45
N ALA A 109 0.37 21.12 -9.11
CA ALA A 109 -0.22 22.44 -9.26
C ALA A 109 0.26 23.44 -8.20
N THR A 110 0.54 22.96 -6.98
CA THR A 110 0.83 23.82 -5.82
C THR A 110 2.32 24.05 -5.57
N HIS A 111 3.20 23.12 -5.96
CA HIS A 111 4.64 23.18 -5.68
C HIS A 111 5.51 22.97 -6.93
N GLY A 112 4.92 22.70 -8.10
CA GLY A 112 5.66 22.48 -9.35
C GLY A 112 6.46 21.18 -9.39
N ILE A 113 6.15 20.23 -8.50
CA ILE A 113 6.79 18.91 -8.43
C ILE A 113 6.29 18.04 -9.58
N ASP A 114 7.17 17.29 -10.24
CA ASP A 114 6.76 16.28 -11.22
C ASP A 114 6.22 15.03 -10.51
N VAL A 115 4.93 14.72 -10.68
CA VAL A 115 4.28 13.62 -9.93
C VAL A 115 3.57 12.65 -10.86
N HIS A 116 3.93 11.37 -10.74
CA HIS A 116 3.26 10.26 -11.39
C HIS A 116 2.71 9.28 -10.35
N VAL A 117 1.43 8.94 -10.47
CA VAL A 117 0.78 7.94 -9.62
C VAL A 117 0.08 6.94 -10.52
N SER A 118 0.47 5.67 -10.41
CA SER A 118 -0.07 4.58 -11.22
C SER A 118 -0.60 3.47 -10.33
N PHE A 119 -1.73 2.89 -10.74
CA PHE A 119 -2.33 1.75 -10.05
C PHE A 119 -2.50 0.59 -11.04
N ARG A 120 -2.25 -0.63 -10.57
CA ARG A 120 -2.52 -1.86 -11.33
C ARG A 120 -3.23 -2.89 -10.46
N ALA A 121 -4.07 -3.69 -11.10
CA ALA A 121 -4.91 -4.70 -10.49
C ALA A 121 -4.16 -6.05 -10.48
N LEU A 122 -4.06 -6.69 -9.32
CA LEU A 122 -3.56 -8.05 -9.16
C LEU A 122 -4.70 -9.07 -9.35
N PRO A 123 -4.43 -10.21 -10.01
CA PRO A 123 -5.41 -11.27 -10.20
C PRO A 123 -5.56 -12.18 -8.96
N PHE A 124 -5.03 -11.78 -7.80
CA PHE A 124 -5.09 -12.55 -6.55
C PHE A 124 -5.07 -11.65 -5.32
N THR A 125 -5.51 -12.18 -4.18
CA THR A 125 -5.34 -11.53 -2.87
C THR A 125 -3.88 -11.64 -2.40
N PRO A 126 -3.13 -10.54 -2.28
CA PRO A 126 -1.75 -10.57 -1.85
C PRO A 126 -1.66 -11.07 -0.40
N PRO A 127 -0.84 -12.10 -0.10
CA PRO A 127 -0.69 -12.63 1.25
C PRO A 127 0.21 -11.75 2.15
N VAL A 128 0.80 -10.70 1.57
CA VAL A 128 1.80 -9.84 2.19
C VAL A 128 1.53 -8.37 1.86
N LYS A 129 2.09 -7.47 2.68
CA LYS A 129 2.33 -6.08 2.31
C LYS A 129 3.79 -5.92 1.94
N LEU A 130 4.04 -5.12 0.92
CA LEU A 130 5.38 -4.71 0.55
C LEU A 130 5.38 -3.23 0.20
N TYR A 131 6.31 -2.48 0.77
CA TYR A 131 6.62 -1.10 0.38
C TYR A 131 8.11 -1.03 0.03
N LEU A 132 8.43 -0.52 -1.15
CA LEU A 132 9.80 -0.31 -1.62
C LEU A 132 10.03 1.18 -1.77
N LEU A 133 11.10 1.69 -1.16
CA LEU A 133 11.38 3.12 -1.05
C LEU A 133 12.73 3.44 -1.69
N ASN A 134 12.70 4.29 -2.72
CA ASN A 134 13.87 4.87 -3.41
C ASN A 134 14.94 3.85 -3.86
N GLY A 135 14.57 2.59 -4.11
CA GLY A 135 15.53 1.52 -4.42
C GLY A 135 16.38 1.05 -3.23
N MET A 136 16.19 1.65 -2.05
CA MET A 136 17.09 1.53 -0.90
C MET A 136 16.52 0.71 0.26
N GLU A 137 15.20 0.70 0.43
CA GLU A 137 14.56 0.04 1.56
C GLU A 137 13.35 -0.78 1.12
N ALA A 138 13.19 -1.95 1.72
CA ALA A 138 12.00 -2.78 1.61
C ALA A 138 11.37 -2.99 2.99
N LEU A 139 10.09 -2.63 3.11
CA LEU A 139 9.28 -2.83 4.30
C LEU A 139 8.23 -3.90 4.00
N PHE A 140 8.33 -5.03 4.69
CA PHE A 140 7.54 -6.22 4.41
C PHE A 140 6.69 -6.60 5.62
N ALA A 141 5.42 -7.00 5.41
CA ALA A 141 4.58 -7.56 6.47
C ALA A 141 3.72 -8.71 5.96
N TYR A 142 3.32 -9.61 6.86
CA TYR A 142 2.35 -10.66 6.57
C TYR A 142 0.93 -10.19 6.88
N TYR A 143 -0.02 -10.59 6.06
CA TYR A 143 -1.44 -10.51 6.42
C TYR A 143 -1.82 -11.73 7.27
N THR A 144 -1.79 -11.56 8.60
CA THR A 144 -2.23 -12.62 9.53
C THR A 144 -3.75 -12.55 9.68
N LEU A 145 -4.43 -13.62 9.23
CA LEU A 145 -5.88 -13.70 9.28
C LEU A 145 -6.39 -14.04 10.68
N THR A 146 -7.49 -13.41 11.03
CA THR A 146 -8.23 -13.65 12.27
C THR A 146 -9.72 -13.66 11.98
N ARG A 147 -10.49 -14.42 12.76
CA ARG A 147 -11.95 -14.33 12.75
C ARG A 147 -12.36 -13.10 13.55
N ARG A 148 -13.14 -12.21 12.95
CA ARG A 148 -13.61 -10.97 13.58
C ARG A 148 -15.11 -10.81 13.40
N LYS A 149 -15.75 -10.14 14.35
CA LYS A 149 -17.12 -9.65 14.23
C LYS A 149 -17.08 -8.19 13.85
N GLU A 150 -17.82 -7.82 12.81
CA GLU A 150 -17.91 -6.45 12.34
C GLU A 150 -19.35 -6.09 11.98
N GLU A 151 -19.73 -4.84 12.19
CA GLU A 151 -21.01 -4.32 11.70
C GLU A 151 -20.82 -3.80 10.26
N ILE A 152 -21.57 -4.37 9.32
CA ILE A 152 -21.61 -3.98 7.90
C ILE A 152 -23.09 -3.79 7.55
N ASP A 153 -23.46 -2.62 7.05
CA ASP A 153 -24.85 -2.29 6.66
C ASP A 153 -25.91 -2.64 7.71
N HIS A 154 -25.60 -2.34 8.98
CA HIS A 154 -26.43 -2.63 10.16
C HIS A 154 -26.62 -4.13 10.48
N GLU A 155 -25.85 -5.02 9.85
CA GLU A 155 -25.76 -6.44 10.16
C GLU A 155 -24.41 -6.76 10.83
N HIS A 156 -24.42 -7.60 11.87
CA HIS A 156 -23.19 -8.13 12.47
C HIS A 156 -22.71 -9.37 11.71
N LEU A 157 -21.61 -9.24 10.99
CA LEU A 157 -21.00 -10.31 10.20
C LEU A 157 -19.76 -10.86 10.89
N GLU A 158 -19.58 -12.17 10.79
CA GLU A 158 -18.30 -12.81 11.10
C GLU A 158 -17.50 -12.98 9.82
N LEU A 159 -16.26 -12.53 9.84
CA LEU A 159 -15.39 -12.50 8.66
C LEU A 159 -13.98 -12.99 8.99
N TYR A 160 -13.33 -13.55 7.98
CA TYR A 160 -11.89 -13.79 7.98
C TYR A 160 -11.20 -12.58 7.35
N ASP A 161 -10.45 -11.84 8.17
CA ASP A 161 -9.71 -10.66 7.71
C ASP A 161 -8.42 -10.47 8.49
N SER A 162 -7.55 -9.67 7.90
CA SER A 162 -6.30 -9.21 8.46
C SER A 162 -6.43 -7.78 8.98
N GLU A 163 -6.03 -7.53 10.23
CA GLU A 163 -5.88 -6.16 10.70
C GLU A 163 -4.60 -5.54 10.13
N GLY A 164 -4.71 -5.03 8.90
CA GLY A 164 -3.56 -4.54 8.15
C GLY A 164 -2.79 -3.42 8.86
N THR A 165 -3.44 -2.55 9.62
CA THR A 165 -2.80 -1.43 10.32
C THR A 165 -1.86 -1.90 11.45
N GLN A 166 -2.11 -3.07 12.03
CA GLN A 166 -1.32 -3.64 13.11
C GLN A 166 -0.30 -4.68 12.67
N SER A 167 -0.28 -5.05 11.37
CA SER A 167 0.71 -5.99 10.84
C SER A 167 2.13 -5.53 11.12
N MET A 168 2.99 -6.44 11.58
CA MET A 168 4.38 -6.15 11.90
C MET A 168 5.19 -5.93 10.62
N LEU A 169 5.78 -4.75 10.45
CA LEU A 169 6.69 -4.43 9.35
C LEU A 169 8.12 -4.80 9.70
N PHE A 170 8.73 -5.59 8.83
CA PHE A 170 10.13 -5.95 8.83
C PHE A 170 10.86 -5.04 7.85
N ALA A 171 11.90 -4.36 8.31
CA ALA A 171 12.71 -3.46 7.49
C ALA A 171 13.99 -4.15 7.01
N PHE A 172 14.24 -4.00 5.71
CA PHE A 172 15.45 -4.45 5.03
C PHE A 172 16.04 -3.28 4.27
N GLU A 173 17.33 -3.03 4.44
CA GLU A 173 18.01 -1.86 3.91
C GLU A 173 19.22 -2.27 3.05
N GLN A 174 19.39 -1.60 1.90
CA GLN A 174 20.59 -1.69 1.08
C GLN A 174 21.83 -1.34 1.90
N GLY A 175 22.92 -2.12 1.73
CA GLY A 175 24.18 -1.89 2.43
C GLY A 175 24.22 -2.32 3.91
N ALA A 176 23.09 -2.69 4.54
CA ALA A 176 23.08 -3.21 5.91
C ALA A 176 23.71 -4.61 6.04
N GLY A 177 23.85 -5.32 4.92
CA GLY A 177 24.47 -6.65 4.82
C GLY A 177 23.88 -7.46 3.68
N LEU A 178 24.58 -8.52 3.27
CA LEU A 178 24.23 -9.32 2.09
C LEU A 178 22.75 -9.76 2.06
N ARG A 179 22.23 -10.23 3.21
CA ARG A 179 20.84 -10.69 3.32
C ARG A 179 19.83 -9.57 3.00
N ASP A 180 20.00 -8.41 3.61
CA ASP A 180 19.03 -7.31 3.49
C ASP A 180 19.13 -6.67 2.10
N THR A 181 20.34 -6.47 1.59
CA THR A 181 20.61 -6.05 0.21
C THR A 181 19.92 -6.98 -0.79
N THR A 182 20.14 -8.31 -0.65
CA THR A 182 19.50 -9.31 -1.52
C THR A 182 17.99 -9.27 -1.40
N PHE A 183 17.44 -9.09 -0.18
CA PHE A 183 15.99 -9.02 0.00
C PHE A 183 15.39 -7.80 -0.71
N VAL A 184 16.02 -6.62 -0.62
CA VAL A 184 15.58 -5.42 -1.33
C VAL A 184 15.60 -5.65 -2.84
N GLU A 185 16.71 -6.14 -3.38
CA GLU A 185 16.87 -6.42 -4.82
C GLU A 185 15.82 -7.42 -5.33
N GLN A 186 15.64 -8.55 -4.64
CA GLN A 186 14.66 -9.56 -5.03
C GLN A 186 13.22 -9.05 -4.90
N SER A 187 12.95 -8.19 -3.92
CA SER A 187 11.62 -7.58 -3.76
C SER A 187 11.28 -6.63 -4.91
N HIS A 188 12.25 -5.84 -5.40
CA HIS A 188 12.08 -5.02 -6.60
C HIS A 188 11.85 -5.88 -7.85
N LEU A 189 12.63 -6.95 -8.04
CA LEU A 189 12.43 -7.88 -9.15
C LEU A 189 11.04 -8.51 -9.12
N TRP A 190 10.60 -8.95 -7.94
CA TRP A 190 9.27 -9.53 -7.76
C TRP A 190 8.15 -8.52 -8.04
N PHE A 191 8.24 -7.31 -7.48
CA PHE A 191 7.26 -6.24 -7.73
C PHE A 191 7.16 -5.91 -9.23
N ASN A 192 8.30 -5.72 -9.90
CA ASN A 192 8.34 -5.42 -11.33
C ASN A 192 7.78 -6.56 -12.17
N ALA A 193 8.09 -7.82 -11.82
CA ALA A 193 7.52 -8.97 -12.51
C ALA A 193 5.98 -8.96 -12.42
N LEU A 194 5.40 -8.72 -11.24
CA LEU A 194 3.94 -8.59 -11.09
C LEU A 194 3.38 -7.40 -11.89
N TRP A 195 4.06 -6.26 -11.82
CA TRP A 195 3.68 -5.02 -12.49
C TRP A 195 3.66 -5.17 -14.02
N GLU A 196 4.63 -5.84 -14.59
CA GLU A 196 4.83 -5.91 -16.04
C GLU A 196 4.10 -7.08 -16.72
N THR A 197 3.75 -8.13 -15.97
CA THR A 197 3.21 -9.38 -16.54
C THR A 197 1.73 -9.58 -16.28
N ILE A 198 1.36 -9.96 -15.05
CA ILE A 198 0.04 -10.51 -14.73
C ILE A 198 -0.95 -9.47 -14.19
N SER A 199 -0.47 -8.28 -13.82
CA SER A 199 -1.37 -7.21 -13.38
C SER A 199 -2.03 -6.51 -14.57
N SER A 200 -3.21 -5.94 -14.37
CA SER A 200 -3.95 -5.20 -15.40
C SER A 200 -4.20 -3.75 -14.98
N GLU A 201 -4.85 -2.96 -15.83
CA GLU A 201 -5.31 -1.62 -15.46
C GLU A 201 -6.28 -1.69 -14.26
N LEU A 202 -6.13 -0.79 -13.29
CA LEU A 202 -7.02 -0.69 -12.13
C LEU A 202 -7.99 0.48 -12.28
N ALA A 203 -9.29 0.19 -12.33
CA ALA A 203 -10.33 1.19 -12.24
C ALA A 203 -10.65 1.54 -10.77
N LEU A 204 -10.39 2.80 -10.39
CA LEU A 204 -10.80 3.37 -9.10
C LEU A 204 -12.16 4.07 -9.24
N THR A 205 -13.24 3.29 -9.25
CA THR A 205 -14.62 3.76 -9.38
C THR A 205 -15.22 4.16 -8.02
N GLY A 206 -15.98 5.25 -7.97
CA GLY A 206 -16.78 5.66 -6.81
C GLY A 206 -18.25 5.39 -7.05
#